data_AF-A0A0H3FIM5-F1
#
_entry.id   AF-A0A0H3FIM5-F1
#
_cell.length_a   1.000
_cell.length_b   1.000
_cell.length_c   1.000
_cell.angle_alpha   90.00
_cell.angle_beta   90.00
_cell.angle_gamma   90.00
#
_symmetry.space_group_name_H-M   'P 1'
#
loop_
_entity.id
_entity.type
_entity.pdbx_description
1 polymer ?
#
loop_
_entity_poly.entity_id
_entity_poly.type
_entity_poly.pdbx_seq_one_letter_code
_entity_poly.pdbx_strand_id
1 'polypeptide(L)'
;MRHSKIVMLSALVVSSLLPLANTAFAASNSHEIKSFYDDSKLYSIGDQVPALYRTKPYEIVGWQERHLPAPDAGSHWTYIGGSYALITDTDGKILKAENGDIYFQ
;
A
#
# COMPACT_ATOMS: atom_id res chain seq x y z
N MET A 1 -76.89 13.84 -32.24
CA MET A 1 -76.11 12.96 -33.13
C MET A 1 -74.79 12.66 -32.42
N ARG A 2 -74.70 11.51 -31.73
CA ARG A 2 -73.99 10.28 -32.16
C ARG A 2 -72.46 10.34 -32.02
N HIS A 3 -72.00 9.74 -30.92
CA HIS A 3 -70.91 8.77 -30.77
C HIS A 3 -69.44 9.09 -31.11
N SER A 4 -68.65 9.00 -30.03
CA SER A 4 -67.45 8.15 -29.84
C SER A 4 -66.07 8.63 -30.28
N LYS A 5 -65.08 8.09 -29.51
CA LYS A 5 -63.64 7.90 -29.77
C LYS A 5 -62.76 8.97 -29.09
N ILE A 6 -61.74 8.69 -28.27
CA ILE A 6 -60.79 7.56 -28.21
C ILE A 6 -60.14 7.50 -26.81
N VAL A 7 -60.04 6.27 -26.30
CA VAL A 7 -59.12 5.80 -25.25
C VAL A 7 -57.68 5.94 -25.73
N MET A 8 -56.72 6.30 -24.86
CA MET A 8 -55.42 5.62 -24.70
C MET A 8 -54.52 6.42 -23.77
N LEU A 9 -54.32 5.87 -22.58
CA LEU A 9 -53.37 6.31 -21.56
C LEU A 9 -52.02 5.66 -21.90
N SER A 10 -51.08 6.45 -22.41
CA SER A 10 -49.67 6.08 -22.64
C SER A 10 -48.92 7.40 -22.87
N ALA A 11 -47.73 7.69 -22.37
CA ALA A 11 -46.72 6.93 -21.67
C ALA A 11 -45.80 7.96 -20.99
N LEU A 12 -45.11 7.61 -19.92
CA LEU A 12 -43.70 7.99 -19.83
C LEU A 12 -42.97 6.96 -18.98
N VAL A 13 -42.10 6.23 -19.67
CA VAL A 13 -41.15 5.26 -19.13
C VAL A 13 -40.27 5.97 -18.11
N VAL A 14 -40.29 5.52 -16.86
CA VAL A 14 -39.27 5.89 -15.88
C VAL A 14 -38.00 5.15 -16.29
N SER A 15 -37.17 5.81 -17.11
CA SER A 15 -35.81 5.38 -17.37
C SER A 15 -35.02 5.50 -16.08
N SER A 16 -34.87 4.40 -15.35
CA SER A 16 -33.97 4.28 -14.23
C SER A 16 -32.54 4.47 -14.73
N LEU A 17 -31.99 5.66 -14.48
CA LEU A 17 -30.55 5.90 -14.55
C LEU A 17 -29.87 5.01 -13.51
N LEU A 18 -29.27 3.91 -13.94
CA LEU A 18 -28.28 3.20 -13.14
C LEU A 18 -27.06 4.12 -13.01
N PRO A 19 -26.71 4.62 -11.81
CA PRO A 19 -25.40 5.22 -11.66
C PRO A 19 -24.40 4.08 -11.82
N LEU A 20 -23.62 4.11 -12.90
CA LEU A 20 -22.36 3.39 -12.94
C LEU A 20 -21.50 4.00 -11.84
N ALA A 21 -21.57 3.43 -10.64
CA ALA A 21 -20.64 3.73 -9.57
C ALA A 21 -19.27 3.29 -10.08
N ASN A 22 -18.54 4.23 -10.68
CA ASN A 22 -17.16 4.06 -11.06
C ASN A 22 -16.36 3.98 -9.77
N THR A 23 -16.29 2.79 -9.17
CA THR A 23 -15.32 2.49 -8.13
C THR A 23 -13.96 2.50 -8.82
N ALA A 24 -13.38 3.69 -8.95
CA ALA A 24 -11.95 3.79 -9.15
C ALA A 24 -11.32 3.02 -7.99
N PHE A 25 -10.82 1.83 -8.28
CA PHE A 25 -9.87 1.18 -7.39
C PHE A 25 -8.73 2.18 -7.26
N ALA A 26 -8.68 2.91 -6.14
CA ALA A 26 -7.48 3.64 -5.79
C ALA A 26 -6.38 2.57 -5.83
N ALA A 27 -5.48 2.67 -6.80
CA ALA A 27 -4.25 1.89 -6.76
C ALA A 27 -3.65 2.22 -5.40
N SER A 28 -3.63 1.25 -4.50
CA SER A 28 -2.96 1.41 -3.23
C SER A 28 -1.51 1.71 -3.59
N ASN A 29 -1.04 2.94 -3.36
CA ASN A 29 0.36 3.32 -3.47
C ASN A 29 1.14 2.67 -2.31
N SER A 30 0.93 1.36 -2.10
CA SER A 30 1.65 0.59 -1.12
C SER A 30 2.94 0.14 -1.76
N HIS A 31 4.05 0.52 -1.14
CA HIS A 31 5.38 0.07 -1.50
C HIS A 31 5.76 -1.18 -0.71
N GLU A 32 4.80 -1.78 0.01
CA GLU A 32 5.06 -2.94 0.85
C GLU A 32 5.48 -4.12 -0.02
N ILE A 33 6.64 -4.69 0.31
CA ILE A 33 7.22 -5.84 -0.39
C ILE A 33 7.42 -6.99 0.60
N LYS A 34 7.29 -8.22 0.11
CA LYS A 34 7.45 -9.43 0.93
C LYS A 34 8.89 -9.93 1.00
N SER A 35 9.70 -9.54 0.03
CA SER A 35 11.10 -9.91 -0.08
C SER A 35 11.87 -8.95 -0.97
N PHE A 36 13.19 -8.88 -0.77
CA PHE A 36 14.12 -8.06 -1.56
C PHE A 36 15.49 -8.73 -1.61
N TYR A 37 16.30 -8.35 -2.60
CA TYR A 37 17.68 -8.80 -2.71
C TYR A 37 18.64 -7.75 -2.15
N ASP A 38 19.66 -8.22 -1.45
CA ASP A 38 20.84 -7.43 -1.11
C ASP A 38 22.06 -8.24 -1.61
N ASP A 39 22.77 -7.66 -2.58
CA ASP A 39 23.72 -8.35 -3.45
C ASP A 39 23.14 -9.65 -4.04
N SER A 40 23.56 -10.82 -3.53
CA SER A 40 23.13 -12.14 -3.99
C SER A 40 22.20 -12.86 -3.00
N LYS A 41 21.82 -12.21 -1.89
CA LYS A 41 20.99 -12.82 -0.85
C LYS A 41 19.58 -12.28 -0.91
N LEU A 42 18.61 -13.20 -1.03
CA LEU A 42 17.20 -12.91 -0.86
C LEU A 42 16.89 -12.81 0.64
N TYR A 43 16.25 -11.72 1.04
CA TYR A 43 15.68 -11.52 2.36
C TYR A 43 14.15 -11.50 2.26
N SER A 44 13.49 -12.19 3.19
CA SER A 44 12.04 -12.21 3.34
C SER A 44 11.62 -11.76 4.73
N ILE A 45 10.34 -11.45 4.91
CA ILE A 45 9.78 -11.17 6.24
C ILE A 45 10.06 -12.35 7.18
N GLY A 46 10.60 -12.06 8.36
CA GLY A 46 11.00 -13.04 9.37
C GLY A 46 12.49 -13.39 9.37
N ASP A 47 13.24 -13.08 8.30
CA ASP A 47 14.69 -13.27 8.23
C ASP A 47 15.42 -12.27 9.11
N GLN A 48 16.67 -12.58 9.47
CA GLN A 48 17.54 -11.69 10.23
C GLN A 48 18.54 -10.97 9.32
N VAL A 49 18.65 -9.65 9.50
CA VAL A 49 19.65 -8.85 8.80
C VAL A 49 21.04 -9.00 9.45
N PRO A 50 22.12 -8.80 8.67
CA PRO A 50 23.49 -8.75 9.20
C PRO A 50 23.63 -7.72 10.33
N ALA A 51 24.54 -7.98 11.27
CA ALA A 51 24.74 -7.10 12.43
C ALA A 51 25.08 -5.65 12.06
N LEU A 52 25.71 -5.43 10.89
CA LEU A 52 26.01 -4.11 10.35
C LEU A 52 24.76 -3.21 10.28
N TYR A 53 23.65 -3.73 9.76
CA TYR A 53 22.40 -2.98 9.57
C TYR A 53 21.63 -2.72 10.87
N ARG A 54 22.09 -3.28 12.00
CA ARG A 54 21.52 -3.02 13.34
C ARG A 54 22.24 -1.89 14.08
N THR A 55 23.26 -1.31 13.46
CA THR A 55 24.07 -0.27 14.09
C THR A 55 23.47 1.11 13.85
N LYS A 56 23.73 2.05 14.77
CA LYS A 56 23.22 3.43 14.69
C LYS A 56 23.42 4.14 13.33
N PRO A 57 24.52 3.94 12.60
CA PRO A 57 24.69 4.54 11.26
C PRO A 57 23.67 4.08 10.21
N TYR A 58 23.07 2.90 10.38
CA TYR A 58 22.07 2.34 9.46
C TYR A 58 20.64 2.51 9.96
N GLU A 59 20.48 2.95 11.21
CA GLU A 59 19.19 3.28 11.78
C GLU A 59 18.61 4.54 11.14
N ILE A 60 17.41 4.40 10.58
CA ILE A 60 16.67 5.51 9.98
C ILE A 60 15.79 6.13 11.05
N VAL A 61 16.29 7.24 11.61
CA VAL A 61 15.53 8.05 12.57
C VAL A 61 14.50 8.93 11.85
N GLY A 62 14.86 9.49 10.69
CA GLY A 62 14.00 10.35 9.86
C GLY A 62 13.03 9.56 8.97
N TRP A 63 12.23 8.67 9.56
CA TRP A 63 11.31 7.81 8.81
C TRP A 63 10.15 8.62 8.17
N GLN A 64 9.71 9.70 8.82
CA GLN A 64 8.64 10.57 8.34
C GLN A 64 8.98 11.25 7.00
N GLU A 65 10.23 11.69 6.84
CA GLU A 65 10.73 12.34 5.62
C GLU A 65 10.85 11.37 4.44
N ARG A 66 10.69 10.06 4.69
CA ARG A 66 10.78 8.99 3.69
C ARG A 66 9.43 8.34 3.41
N HIS A 67 8.34 8.94 3.91
CA HIS A 67 6.97 8.42 3.78
C HIS A 67 6.78 7.03 4.40
N LEU A 68 7.70 6.59 5.27
CA LEU A 68 7.59 5.32 5.97
C LEU A 68 6.55 5.44 7.08
N PRO A 69 5.85 4.35 7.43
CA PRO A 69 5.01 4.34 8.61
C PRO A 69 5.87 4.33 9.88
N ALA A 70 5.27 4.73 11.00
CA ALA A 70 5.94 4.71 12.29
C ALA A 70 6.45 3.29 12.61
N PRO A 71 7.68 3.13 13.12
CA PRO A 71 8.20 1.83 13.50
C PRO A 71 7.40 1.25 14.67
N ASP A 72 7.31 -0.09 14.71
CA ASP A 72 6.68 -0.80 15.81
C ASP A 72 7.57 -0.69 17.08
N ALA A 73 6.99 -0.87 18.27
CA ALA A 73 7.76 -0.75 19.52
C ALA A 73 8.91 -1.78 19.58
N GLY A 74 10.13 -1.32 19.90
CA GLY A 74 11.33 -2.17 19.92
C GLY A 74 11.82 -2.56 18.52
N SER A 75 11.55 -1.72 17.52
CA SER A 75 12.02 -1.87 16.15
C SER A 75 12.44 -0.53 15.56
N HIS A 76 13.23 -0.60 14.49
CA HIS A 76 13.62 0.58 13.71
C HIS A 76 13.72 0.24 12.23
N TRP A 77 13.67 1.27 11.39
CA TRP A 77 13.90 1.14 9.95
C TRP A 77 15.40 1.12 9.66
N THR A 78 15.82 0.27 8.73
CA THR A 78 17.16 0.28 8.12
C THR A 78 17.04 0.29 6.60
N TYR A 79 18.06 0.80 5.90
CA TYR A 79 18.16 0.71 4.45
C TYR A 79 19.08 -0.43 4.04
N ILE A 80 18.60 -1.37 3.23
CA ILE A 80 19.32 -2.57 2.80
C ILE A 80 18.79 -3.04 1.44
N GLY A 81 19.67 -3.45 0.51
CA GLY A 81 19.23 -3.98 -0.78
C GLY A 81 18.32 -3.05 -1.59
N GLY A 82 18.52 -1.73 -1.48
CA GLY A 82 17.67 -0.73 -2.12
C GLY A 82 16.27 -0.58 -1.50
N SER A 83 16.00 -1.24 -0.38
CA SER A 83 14.69 -1.28 0.29
C SER A 83 14.81 -0.79 1.74
N TYR A 84 13.69 -0.36 2.30
CA TYR A 84 13.57 -0.05 3.71
C TYR A 84 13.04 -1.29 4.44
N ALA A 85 13.77 -1.80 5.43
CA ALA A 85 13.34 -2.94 6.24
C ALA A 85 13.11 -2.50 7.69
N LEU A 86 11.94 -2.81 8.24
CA LEU A 86 11.65 -2.61 9.66
C LEU A 86 12.17 -3.83 10.40
N ILE A 87 13.12 -3.64 11.32
CA ILE A 87 13.78 -4.74 12.01
C ILE A 87 13.65 -4.60 13.53
N THR A 88 13.57 -5.73 14.23
CA THR A 88 13.62 -5.76 15.70
C THR A 88 14.97 -5.28 16.23
N ASP A 89 14.95 -4.55 17.35
CA ASP A 89 16.16 -4.09 18.02
C ASP A 89 16.97 -5.25 18.63
N THR A 90 16.28 -6.32 19.03
CA THR A 90 16.88 -7.47 19.72
C THR A 90 17.81 -8.28 18.82
N ASP A 91 17.34 -8.66 17.64
CA ASP A 91 18.00 -9.65 16.78
C ASP A 91 18.02 -9.29 15.29
N GLY A 92 17.43 -8.15 14.91
CA GLY A 92 17.40 -7.68 13.52
C GLY A 92 16.46 -8.48 12.63
N LYS A 93 15.38 -9.05 13.18
CA LYS A 93 14.36 -9.77 12.44
C LYS A 93 13.51 -8.80 11.63
N ILE A 94 13.37 -9.05 10.33
CA ILE A 94 12.54 -8.25 9.42
C ILE A 94 11.07 -8.46 9.76
N LEU A 95 10.39 -7.39 10.15
CA LEU A 95 8.96 -7.36 10.43
C LEU A 95 8.15 -6.90 9.23
N LYS A 96 8.67 -5.90 8.49
CA LYS A 96 8.04 -5.29 7.30
C LYS A 96 9.16 -4.84 6.34
N ALA A 97 8.82 -4.68 5.07
CA ALA A 97 9.71 -4.10 4.10
C ALA A 97 8.95 -3.22 3.10
N GLU A 98 9.52 -2.07 2.77
CA GLU A 98 9.01 -1.12 1.79
C GLU A 98 10.06 -0.97 0.68
N ASN A 99 9.61 -0.95 -0.57
CA ASN A 99 10.46 -0.66 -1.72
C ASN A 99 11.06 0.76 -1.57
N GLY A 100 12.33 0.94 -1.92
CA GLY A 100 13.01 2.24 -1.87
C GLY A 100 12.32 3.37 -2.64
N ASP A 101 11.51 3.02 -3.66
CA ASP A 101 10.70 3.98 -4.42
C ASP A 101 9.73 4.80 -3.56
N ILE A 102 9.40 4.32 -2.35
CA ILE A 102 8.56 5.06 -1.38
C ILE A 102 9.15 6.44 -1.03
N TYR A 103 10.46 6.61 -1.22
CA TYR A 103 11.14 7.89 -1.01
C TYR A 103 10.67 9.01 -1.95
N PHE A 104 10.13 8.69 -3.12
CA PHE A 104 9.76 9.66 -4.15
C PHE A 104 8.27 10.02 -4.19
N GLN A 105 7.51 9.67 -3.15
CA GLN A 105 6.08 9.93 -3.06
C GLN A 105 5.73 11.40 -2.77
#